data_AF-A0A437S4Q1-F1
#
_entry.id   AF-A0A437S4Q1-F1
#
_cell.length_a   1.000
_cell.length_b   1.000
_cell.length_c   1.000
_cell.angle_alpha   90.00
_cell.angle_beta   90.00
_cell.angle_gamma   90.00
#
_symmetry.space_group_name_H-M   'P 1'
#
loop_
_entity.id
_entity.type
_entity.pdbx_description
1 polymer ?
#
loop_
_entity_poly.entity_id
_entity_poly.type
_entity_poly.pdbx_seq_one_letter_code
_entity_poly.pdbx_strand_id
1 'polypeptide(L)'
;MKKIKRFTTLAIAGVLLSGFARQVSAQGNTVTLPTFDVTLNGQKVENEYSEYPLIVYKDITYFPMTYNTTRFLGVETNWSDTEGLDIKKTGVTGEFDDYKSETKNVESYEVSIPTFKITVNGKVIDNSKEEYPLLVFRDVTYFPMTWRFSVDEFGWDYNYTEGAGLVIKSTVKKAEEKKVEEKKETKTEDEYKDHSKAVFYNGYYYVVKTNGKDYRLFKENLVGQESKTVSDKEIKDIVQDGNKLYFQADNTVYYYDMDKAEVKTELSNATVKDGKIVSLEKDIYWVNAKDGELYSKDSKKLNEGATVNTLEKKDNYVVVTFNDDKDAKYKLLVFDKEGKEVYKLEDPVEDIKIKDNELTFLNKKTDKTQSIKLDR
;
A
#
# COMPACT_ATOMS: atom_id res chain seq x y z
N MET A 1 43.48 -73.96 35.25
CA MET A 1 43.68 -74.58 33.92
C MET A 1 43.24 -73.59 32.83
N LYS A 2 44.03 -73.48 31.74
CA LYS A 2 43.73 -73.04 30.36
C LYS A 2 42.46 -72.16 30.12
N LYS A 3 42.60 -70.89 29.71
CA LYS A 3 42.89 -70.33 28.36
C LYS A 3 41.65 -70.23 27.43
N ILE A 4 41.62 -69.12 26.66
CA ILE A 4 40.98 -68.84 25.33
C ILE A 4 39.70 -67.97 25.40
N LYS A 5 39.80 -66.66 25.11
CA LYS A 5 39.57 -65.93 23.80
C LYS A 5 38.08 -65.84 23.45
N ARG A 6 37.48 -64.76 22.93
CA ARG A 6 37.89 -63.53 22.24
C ARG A 6 36.63 -62.61 22.13
N PHE A 7 36.82 -61.29 22.12
CA PHE A 7 36.24 -60.23 21.24
C PHE A 7 34.77 -60.39 20.75
N THR A 8 33.88 -59.38 20.68
CA THR A 8 34.02 -57.95 20.32
C THR A 8 32.65 -57.26 20.46
N THR A 9 32.63 -55.96 20.82
CA THR A 9 31.64 -54.88 20.49
C THR A 9 30.13 -55.12 20.75
N LEU A 10 29.34 -54.16 21.25
CA LEU A 10 29.19 -52.77 20.84
C LEU A 10 28.46 -51.99 21.96
N ALA A 11 28.90 -50.76 22.23
CA ALA A 11 28.23 -49.83 23.13
C ALA A 11 27.04 -49.15 22.42
N ILE A 12 25.88 -49.05 23.09
CA ILE A 12 24.92 -47.96 22.88
C ILE A 12 24.43 -47.54 24.26
N ALA A 13 25.04 -46.47 24.78
CA ALA A 13 24.55 -45.73 25.92
C ALA A 13 23.35 -44.88 25.46
N GLY A 14 22.27 -44.94 26.24
CA GLY A 14 21.07 -44.15 26.00
C GLY A 14 21.31 -42.67 26.21
N VAL A 15 20.80 -41.86 25.29
CA VAL A 15 20.42 -40.47 25.53
C VAL A 15 19.00 -40.32 25.01
N LEU A 16 18.07 -40.17 25.95
CA LEU A 16 16.71 -39.68 25.71
C LEU A 16 16.80 -38.25 25.18
N LEU A 17 16.67 -38.07 23.87
CA LEU A 17 16.39 -36.77 23.26
C LEU A 17 14.88 -36.55 23.31
N SER A 18 14.42 -35.96 24.42
CA SER A 18 13.17 -35.22 24.45
C SER A 18 13.32 -34.01 23.53
N GLY A 19 12.92 -34.18 22.28
CA GLY A 19 12.74 -33.06 21.37
C GLY A 19 11.60 -32.19 21.89
N PHE A 20 11.93 -31.09 22.55
CA PHE A 20 11.03 -29.95 22.61
C PHE A 20 10.76 -29.56 21.15
N ALA A 21 9.56 -29.85 20.66
CA ALA A 21 9.06 -29.16 19.48
C ALA A 21 9.11 -27.68 19.82
N ARG A 22 10.04 -26.93 19.20
CA ARG A 22 9.92 -25.49 19.14
C ARG A 22 8.58 -25.24 18.46
N GLN A 23 7.63 -24.66 19.18
CA GLN A 23 6.56 -23.93 18.51
C GLN A 23 7.25 -22.87 17.67
N VAL A 24 7.32 -23.11 16.36
CA VAL A 24 7.60 -22.05 15.41
C VAL A 24 6.32 -21.25 15.38
N SER A 25 6.24 -20.26 16.27
CA SER A 25 5.35 -19.13 16.04
C SER A 25 5.85 -18.47 14.75
N ALA A 26 5.00 -18.41 13.73
CA ALA A 26 5.22 -17.49 12.63
C ALA A 26 5.20 -16.09 13.25
N GLN A 27 6.38 -15.54 13.49
CA GLN A 27 6.52 -14.26 14.17
C GLN A 27 6.06 -13.16 13.20
N GLY A 28 4.78 -12.80 13.28
CA GLY A 28 4.25 -11.62 12.61
C GLY A 28 5.07 -10.40 13.02
N ASN A 29 5.33 -9.50 12.07
CA ASN A 29 5.98 -8.23 12.40
C ASN A 29 4.93 -7.35 13.10
N THR A 30 5.16 -7.04 14.37
CA THR A 30 4.28 -6.15 15.13
C THR A 30 4.96 -4.81 15.37
N VAL A 31 4.16 -3.75 15.41
CA VAL A 31 4.58 -2.38 15.69
C VAL A 31 3.76 -1.78 16.82
N THR A 32 4.30 -0.77 17.47
CA THR A 32 3.59 0.01 18.49
C THR A 32 3.57 1.49 18.10
N LEU A 33 2.81 2.30 18.84
CA LEU A 33 2.97 3.76 18.77
C LEU A 33 4.28 4.18 19.50
N PRO A 34 4.88 5.33 19.14
CA PRO A 34 5.97 5.91 19.91
C PRO A 34 5.56 6.18 21.36
N THR A 35 6.37 5.71 22.31
CA THR A 35 6.21 6.01 23.75
C THR A 35 6.95 7.28 24.17
N PHE A 36 7.49 8.00 23.19
CA PHE A 36 8.24 9.25 23.36
C PHE A 36 7.73 10.27 22.33
N ASP A 37 7.99 11.54 22.61
CA ASP A 37 7.59 12.63 21.72
C ASP A 37 8.34 12.55 20.38
N VAL A 38 7.64 12.78 19.28
CA VAL A 38 8.25 12.95 17.96
C VAL A 38 7.90 14.32 17.41
N THR A 39 8.90 15.07 16.98
CA THR A 39 8.75 16.41 16.41
C THR A 39 9.34 16.45 15.01
N LEU A 40 8.53 16.83 14.02
CA LEU A 40 8.89 16.93 12.61
C LEU A 40 8.84 18.40 12.18
N ASN A 41 9.95 18.97 11.74
CA ASN A 41 10.08 20.40 11.38
C ASN A 41 9.51 21.36 12.45
N GLY A 42 9.60 21.00 13.73
CA GLY A 42 9.05 21.79 14.83
C GLY A 42 7.58 21.52 15.17
N GLN A 43 6.87 20.70 14.39
CA GLN A 43 5.51 20.24 14.70
C GLN A 43 5.58 18.95 15.53
N LYS A 44 4.99 18.97 16.73
CA LYS A 44 4.83 17.77 17.54
C LYS A 44 3.75 16.88 16.92
N VAL A 45 4.06 15.61 16.69
CA VAL A 45 3.15 14.67 16.02
C VAL A 45 2.18 14.05 17.03
N GLU A 46 0.91 14.04 16.67
CA GLU A 46 -0.17 13.35 17.40
C GLU A 46 -0.34 11.94 16.79
N ASN A 47 -0.31 10.90 17.63
CA ASN A 47 -0.39 9.51 17.16
C ASN A 47 -1.62 8.76 17.71
N GLU A 48 -2.26 9.25 18.77
CA GLU A 48 -3.35 8.54 19.44
C GLU A 48 -4.63 8.53 18.59
N TYR A 49 -4.88 9.59 17.83
CA TYR A 49 -6.06 9.79 16.98
C TYR A 49 -5.68 10.09 15.52
N SER A 50 -4.57 9.55 15.03
CA SER A 50 -4.19 9.66 13.61
C SER A 50 -4.58 8.41 12.82
N GLU A 51 -5.11 8.57 11.61
CA GLU A 51 -5.35 7.49 10.64
C GLU A 51 -4.02 6.86 10.18
N TYR A 52 -2.94 7.64 10.12
CA TYR A 52 -1.60 7.19 9.74
C TYR A 52 -0.60 7.63 10.80
N PRO A 53 -0.65 7.05 12.02
CA PRO A 53 0.23 7.44 13.11
C PRO A 53 1.67 7.06 12.78
N LEU A 54 2.66 7.73 13.36
CA LEU A 54 4.00 7.16 13.41
C LEU A 54 3.96 5.82 14.14
N ILE A 55 4.78 4.88 13.69
CA ILE A 55 4.89 3.53 14.28
C ILE A 55 6.33 3.24 14.68
N VAL A 56 6.53 2.36 15.65
CA VAL A 56 7.84 1.91 16.11
C VAL A 56 7.98 0.42 15.85
N TYR A 57 9.06 0.05 15.15
CA TYR A 57 9.47 -1.33 14.89
C TYR A 57 10.94 -1.48 15.24
N LYS A 58 11.27 -2.43 16.12
CA LYS A 58 12.63 -2.65 16.64
C LYS A 58 13.28 -1.34 17.13
N ASP A 59 12.54 -0.58 17.94
CA ASP A 59 12.96 0.70 18.54
C ASP A 59 13.28 1.83 17.53
N ILE A 60 12.96 1.66 16.25
CA ILE A 60 13.06 2.70 15.22
C ILE A 60 11.67 3.24 14.90
N THR A 61 11.54 4.57 14.88
CA THR A 61 10.34 5.27 14.41
C THR A 61 10.25 5.24 12.89
N TYR A 62 9.04 5.04 12.37
CA TYR A 62 8.73 5.06 10.94
C TYR A 62 7.68 6.13 10.68
N PHE A 63 7.83 6.85 9.57
CA PHE A 63 6.83 7.80 9.11
C PHE A 63 6.01 7.22 7.95
N PRO A 64 4.71 7.53 7.89
CA PRO A 64 3.87 7.11 6.78
C PRO A 64 4.28 7.83 5.51
N MET A 65 4.39 7.10 4.41
CA MET A 65 4.64 7.67 3.09
C MET A 65 3.36 8.22 2.44
N THR A 66 2.53 8.93 3.22
CA THR A 66 1.37 9.64 2.71
C THR A 66 1.79 10.92 1.97
N TYR A 67 0.89 11.45 1.15
CA TYR A 67 1.13 12.65 0.36
C TYR A 67 1.58 13.86 1.23
N ASN A 68 0.85 14.17 2.31
CA ASN A 68 1.19 15.33 3.14
C ASN A 68 2.47 15.10 3.95
N THR A 69 2.64 13.94 4.59
CA THR A 69 3.82 13.65 5.41
C THR A 69 5.12 13.65 4.60
N THR A 70 5.12 13.02 3.43
CA THR A 70 6.31 12.98 2.56
C THR A 70 6.72 14.39 2.12
N ARG A 71 5.76 15.19 1.65
CA ARG A 71 6.01 16.55 1.18
C ARG A 71 6.37 17.51 2.32
N PHE A 72 5.77 17.35 3.50
CA PHE A 72 6.17 18.06 4.70
C PHE A 72 7.64 17.79 5.04
N LEU A 73 8.12 16.57 4.78
CA LEU A 73 9.51 16.17 4.98
C LEU A 73 10.42 16.39 3.74
N GLY A 74 9.95 17.09 2.71
CA GLY A 74 10.74 17.42 1.52
C GLY A 74 11.09 16.23 0.62
N VAL A 75 10.30 15.15 0.70
CA VAL A 75 10.41 13.98 -0.15
C VAL A 75 9.14 13.79 -0.98
N GLU A 76 9.29 13.22 -2.16
CA GLU A 76 8.21 12.87 -3.08
C GLU A 76 8.28 11.38 -3.39
N THR A 77 7.12 10.77 -3.58
CA THR A 77 7.00 9.36 -3.95
C THR A 77 6.31 9.20 -5.29
N ASN A 78 6.65 8.12 -5.98
CA ASN A 78 6.00 7.64 -7.18
C ASN A 78 5.80 6.12 -7.07
N TRP A 79 4.70 5.62 -7.60
CA TRP A 79 4.37 4.20 -7.59
C TRP A 79 3.96 3.72 -8.98
N SER A 80 4.40 2.52 -9.34
CA SER A 80 3.82 1.78 -10.47
C SER A 80 4.01 0.28 -10.25
N ASP A 81 3.17 -0.54 -10.87
CA ASP A 81 3.26 -2.00 -10.75
C ASP A 81 4.58 -2.56 -11.30
N THR A 82 5.19 -1.88 -12.29
CA THR A 82 6.42 -2.34 -12.96
C THR A 82 7.69 -1.84 -12.26
N GLU A 83 7.73 -0.57 -11.85
CA GLU A 83 8.92 0.01 -11.22
C GLU A 83 8.90 0.00 -9.69
N GLY A 84 7.76 -0.34 -9.09
CA GLY A 84 7.54 -0.32 -7.66
C GLY A 84 7.52 1.10 -7.08
N LEU A 85 7.99 1.24 -5.84
CA LEU A 85 8.03 2.50 -5.10
C LEU A 85 9.33 3.25 -5.39
N ASP A 86 9.23 4.44 -5.95
CA ASP A 86 10.33 5.37 -6.14
C ASP A 86 10.18 6.57 -5.19
N ILE A 87 11.25 6.87 -4.46
CA ILE A 87 11.26 7.86 -3.38
C ILE A 87 12.40 8.82 -3.66
N LYS A 88 12.11 10.12 -3.70
CA LYS A 88 13.09 11.14 -4.07
C LYS A 88 13.04 12.29 -3.09
N LYS A 89 14.21 12.71 -2.60
CA LYS A 89 14.36 14.03 -1.98
C LYS A 89 14.30 15.08 -3.10
N THR A 90 13.31 15.96 -3.01
CA THR A 90 13.15 17.06 -3.98
C THR A 90 13.21 18.43 -3.32
N GLY A 91 13.15 18.50 -1.99
CA GLY A 91 13.14 19.76 -1.26
C GLY A 91 11.80 20.49 -1.34
N VAL A 92 10.75 19.77 -1.73
CA VAL A 92 9.38 20.26 -1.74
C VAL A 92 8.94 20.69 -0.35
N THR A 93 7.99 21.61 -0.26
CA THR A 93 7.46 22.10 1.01
C THR A 93 5.95 21.89 1.03
N GLY A 94 5.51 20.84 1.73
CA GLY A 94 4.09 20.58 2.01
C GLY A 94 3.67 21.11 3.38
N GLU A 95 2.35 21.20 3.59
CA GLU A 95 1.78 21.43 4.92
C GLU A 95 1.76 20.12 5.73
N PHE A 96 1.78 20.24 7.06
CA PHE A 96 1.62 19.10 7.95
C PHE A 96 0.13 18.78 8.13
N ASP A 97 -0.22 17.51 7.94
CA ASP A 97 -1.57 16.98 8.16
C ASP A 97 -1.46 15.74 9.05
N ASP A 98 -2.22 15.74 10.14
CA ASP A 98 -2.24 14.67 11.13
C ASP A 98 -3.25 13.56 10.79
N TYR A 99 -4.03 13.71 9.72
CA TYR A 99 -5.03 12.73 9.27
C TYR A 99 -5.93 12.28 10.43
N LYS A 100 -6.64 13.22 11.06
CA LYS A 100 -7.42 12.94 12.27
C LYS A 100 -8.46 11.84 12.05
N SER A 101 -8.44 10.88 12.98
CA SER A 101 -9.38 9.78 13.10
C SER A 101 -10.26 9.97 14.34
N GLU A 102 -11.53 9.57 14.24
CA GLU A 102 -12.44 9.52 15.41
C GLU A 102 -12.16 8.32 16.32
N THR A 103 -11.41 7.34 15.81
CA THR A 103 -11.05 6.12 16.54
C THR A 103 -9.64 6.21 17.09
N LYS A 104 -9.51 5.96 18.40
CA LYS A 104 -8.24 5.87 19.09
C LYS A 104 -7.44 4.65 18.62
N ASN A 105 -6.15 4.85 18.35
CA ASN A 105 -5.23 3.76 18.02
C ASN A 105 -4.99 2.84 19.22
N VAL A 106 -4.88 1.53 18.95
CA VAL A 106 -4.59 0.51 19.97
C VAL A 106 -3.08 0.39 20.18
N GLU A 107 -2.68 -0.37 21.20
CA GLU A 107 -1.29 -0.46 21.65
C GLU A 107 -0.33 -1.08 20.62
N SER A 108 -0.81 -2.01 19.81
CA SER A 108 0.00 -2.68 18.79
C SER A 108 -0.78 -3.08 17.54
N TYR A 109 -0.08 -3.14 16.42
CA TYR A 109 -0.61 -3.54 15.12
C TYR A 109 0.29 -4.56 14.45
N GLU A 110 -0.31 -5.43 13.64
CA GLU A 110 0.44 -6.24 12.68
C GLU A 110 0.76 -5.42 11.43
N VAL A 111 1.94 -5.66 10.88
CA VAL A 111 2.42 -5.05 9.64
C VAL A 111 3.02 -6.09 8.72
N SER A 112 3.12 -5.76 7.44
CA SER A 112 3.78 -6.60 6.45
C SER A 112 5.05 -5.94 5.93
N ILE A 113 5.96 -6.76 5.39
CA ILE A 113 7.14 -6.27 4.67
C ILE A 113 6.80 -6.28 3.18
N PRO A 114 6.87 -5.14 2.47
CA PRO A 114 6.59 -5.08 1.05
C PRO A 114 7.62 -5.90 0.27
N THR A 115 7.14 -6.57 -0.79
CA THR A 115 7.95 -7.40 -1.69
C THR A 115 8.19 -6.75 -3.05
N PHE A 116 7.63 -5.56 -3.26
CA PHE A 116 7.81 -4.77 -4.46
C PHE A 116 9.18 -4.09 -4.51
N LYS A 117 9.61 -3.68 -5.71
CA LYS A 117 10.85 -2.93 -5.92
C LYS A 117 10.78 -1.58 -5.22
N ILE A 118 11.86 -1.21 -4.53
CA ILE A 118 11.98 0.09 -3.86
C ILE A 118 13.23 0.78 -4.39
N THR A 119 13.09 2.05 -4.74
CA THR A 119 14.19 2.92 -5.17
C THR A 119 14.18 4.19 -4.33
N VAL A 120 15.32 4.57 -3.76
CA VAL A 120 15.50 5.79 -2.97
C VAL A 120 16.58 6.64 -3.61
N ASN A 121 16.25 7.85 -4.03
CA ASN A 121 17.15 8.77 -4.75
C ASN A 121 17.86 8.09 -5.94
N GLY A 122 17.15 7.25 -6.69
CA GLY A 122 17.70 6.49 -7.82
C GLY A 122 18.50 5.23 -7.44
N LYS A 123 18.67 4.91 -6.15
CA LYS A 123 19.32 3.69 -5.69
C LYS A 123 18.30 2.60 -5.37
N VAL A 124 18.45 1.43 -5.96
CA VAL A 124 17.60 0.27 -5.63
C VAL A 124 17.92 -0.22 -4.21
N ILE A 125 16.87 -0.43 -3.41
CA ILE A 125 16.95 -0.93 -2.04
C ILE A 125 16.56 -2.40 -2.01
N ASP A 126 17.43 -3.24 -1.46
CA ASP A 126 17.10 -4.63 -1.12
C ASP A 126 16.46 -4.67 0.26
N ASN A 127 15.15 -4.41 0.30
CA ASN A 127 14.41 -4.28 1.55
C ASN A 127 14.50 -5.53 2.45
N SER A 128 14.70 -6.71 1.84
CA SER A 128 14.82 -7.97 2.59
C SER A 128 16.11 -8.10 3.41
N LYS A 129 17.13 -7.30 3.07
CA LYS A 129 18.43 -7.26 3.75
C LYS A 129 18.58 -6.09 4.71
N GLU A 130 17.58 -5.21 4.78
CA GLU A 130 17.57 -4.10 5.71
C GLU A 130 17.32 -4.61 7.13
N GLU A 131 18.12 -4.15 8.08
CA GLU A 131 17.90 -4.42 9.51
C GLU A 131 16.53 -3.89 9.97
N TYR A 132 16.19 -2.73 9.40
CA TYR A 132 14.97 -1.96 9.57
C TYR A 132 14.29 -1.81 8.20
N PRO A 133 13.58 -2.85 7.71
CA PRO A 133 12.94 -2.82 6.41
C PRO A 133 11.79 -1.81 6.40
N LEU A 134 11.47 -1.23 5.25
CA LEU A 134 10.20 -0.54 5.03
C LEU A 134 9.06 -1.51 5.35
N LEU A 135 7.95 -0.97 5.84
CA LEU A 135 6.78 -1.73 6.30
C LEU A 135 5.55 -1.29 5.51
N VAL A 136 4.51 -2.11 5.47
CA VAL A 136 3.17 -1.71 5.00
C VAL A 136 2.18 -1.87 6.15
N PHE A 137 1.48 -0.78 6.44
CA PHE A 137 0.46 -0.68 7.47
C PHE A 137 -0.69 0.18 6.95
N ARG A 138 -1.94 -0.31 7.06
CA ARG A 138 -3.15 0.36 6.49
C ARG A 138 -2.96 0.74 5.01
N ASP A 139 -2.43 -0.20 4.22
CA ASP A 139 -2.15 -0.03 2.79
C ASP A 139 -1.20 1.11 2.42
N VAL A 140 -0.52 1.71 3.41
CA VAL A 140 0.49 2.74 3.25
C VAL A 140 1.86 2.17 3.58
N THR A 141 2.87 2.54 2.78
CA THR A 141 4.26 2.20 3.09
C THR A 141 4.78 3.10 4.21
N TYR A 142 5.49 2.52 5.16
CA TYR A 142 6.11 3.20 6.28
C TYR A 142 7.62 3.14 6.13
N PHE A 143 8.24 4.31 6.25
CA PHE A 143 9.64 4.49 5.95
C PHE A 143 10.46 4.68 7.24
N PRO A 144 11.54 3.90 7.44
CA PRO A 144 12.33 3.94 8.67
C PRO A 144 13.09 5.26 8.83
N MET A 145 12.94 5.92 9.98
CA MET A 145 13.75 7.09 10.37
C MET A 145 15.07 6.64 10.99
N THR A 146 15.89 5.91 10.23
CA THR A 146 17.26 5.57 10.64
C THR A 146 18.21 6.68 10.23
N TRP A 147 19.39 6.73 10.86
CA TRP A 147 20.46 7.65 10.46
C TRP A 147 20.80 7.51 8.97
N ARG A 148 20.96 6.27 8.48
CA ARG A 148 21.27 5.98 7.08
C ARG A 148 20.30 6.67 6.12
N PHE A 149 19.00 6.59 6.37
CA PHE A 149 18.05 7.20 5.45
C PHE A 149 17.79 8.67 5.74
N SER A 150 17.50 9.03 6.98
CA SER A 150 17.17 10.40 7.34
C SER A 150 18.35 11.35 7.11
N VAL A 151 19.56 10.95 7.52
CA VAL A 151 20.76 11.80 7.39
C VAL A 151 21.48 11.52 6.08
N ASP A 152 21.88 10.29 5.79
CA ASP A 152 22.78 10.05 4.65
C ASP A 152 22.05 10.13 3.30
N GLU A 153 20.82 9.60 3.19
CA GLU A 153 20.05 9.67 1.93
C GLU A 153 19.24 10.97 1.80
N PHE A 154 18.60 11.43 2.87
CA PHE A 154 17.72 12.60 2.82
C PHE A 154 18.33 13.88 3.39
N GLY A 155 19.49 13.84 4.04
CA GLY A 155 20.16 15.05 4.55
C GLY A 155 19.30 15.86 5.53
N TRP A 156 18.48 15.20 6.34
CA TRP A 156 17.72 15.80 7.43
C TRP A 156 18.60 15.90 8.68
N ASP A 157 18.34 16.90 9.52
CA ASP A 157 18.88 16.92 10.88
C ASP A 157 18.14 15.86 11.71
N TYR A 158 18.92 15.04 12.42
CA TYR A 158 18.44 13.96 13.28
C TYR A 158 18.94 14.16 14.71
N ASN A 159 18.03 14.20 15.67
CA ASN A 159 18.39 14.26 17.09
C ASN A 159 17.43 13.42 17.93
N TYR A 160 17.96 12.63 18.85
CA TYR A 160 17.18 11.93 19.85
C TYR A 160 17.77 12.14 21.23
N THR A 161 16.93 12.50 22.20
CA THR A 161 17.30 12.57 23.62
C THR A 161 16.14 12.05 24.46
N GLU A 162 16.42 11.50 25.64
CA GLU A 162 15.36 11.03 26.55
C GLU A 162 14.35 12.11 26.92
N GLY A 163 14.79 13.37 27.04
CA GLY A 163 13.93 14.48 27.45
C GLY A 163 13.09 15.10 26.33
N ALA A 164 13.61 15.16 25.10
CA ALA A 164 12.91 15.79 23.97
C ALA A 164 12.30 14.78 22.97
N GLY A 165 12.59 13.49 23.13
CA GLY A 165 12.24 12.46 22.17
C GLY A 165 12.98 12.61 20.84
N LEU A 166 12.36 12.17 19.75
CA LEU A 166 12.92 12.24 18.40
C LEU A 166 12.57 13.57 17.73
N VAL A 167 13.58 14.26 17.21
CA VAL A 167 13.43 15.51 16.47
C VAL A 167 14.07 15.38 15.09
N ILE A 168 13.26 15.55 14.05
CA ILE A 168 13.68 15.56 12.65
C ILE A 168 13.46 16.96 12.07
N LYS A 169 14.45 17.49 11.37
CA LYS A 169 14.30 18.71 10.55
C LYS A 169 14.74 18.44 9.12
N SER A 170 13.79 18.50 8.21
CA SER A 170 13.98 18.27 6.78
C SER A 170 14.24 19.54 5.98
N THR A 171 13.90 20.71 6.54
CA THR A 171 14.10 22.00 5.91
C THR A 171 15.55 22.45 6.04
N VAL A 172 16.25 22.52 4.90
CA VAL A 172 17.56 23.17 4.83
C VAL A 172 17.37 24.65 5.17
N LYS A 173 18.19 25.21 6.08
CA LYS A 173 18.20 26.65 6.39
C LYS A 173 18.38 27.46 5.10
N LYS A 174 17.30 27.95 4.51
CA LYS A 174 17.37 29.08 3.58
C LYS A 174 17.65 30.33 4.42
N ALA A 175 18.73 31.03 4.06
CA ALA A 175 18.96 32.38 4.51
C ALA A 175 17.70 33.23 4.24
N GLU A 176 17.34 34.04 5.23
CA GLU A 176 16.17 34.93 5.29
C GLU A 176 15.62 35.36 3.92
N GLU A 177 14.53 34.71 3.49
CA GLU A 177 13.76 35.17 2.33
C GLU A 177 12.88 36.34 2.77
N LYS A 178 13.16 37.51 2.18
CA LYS A 178 12.33 38.71 2.29
C LYS A 178 10.88 38.36 1.96
N LYS A 179 9.98 38.76 2.86
CA LYS A 179 8.53 38.79 2.62
C LYS A 179 8.25 39.40 1.24
N VAL A 180 7.79 38.57 0.31
CA VAL A 180 7.02 39.03 -0.84
C VAL A 180 5.57 38.94 -0.41
N GLU A 181 4.91 40.09 -0.38
CA GLU A 181 3.48 40.19 -0.08
C GLU A 181 2.68 39.37 -1.10
N GLU A 182 2.04 38.30 -0.62
CA GLU A 182 0.97 37.63 -1.33
C GLU A 182 -0.18 38.61 -1.51
N LYS A 183 -0.45 38.97 -2.76
CA LYS A 183 -1.75 39.54 -3.12
C LYS A 183 -2.79 38.44 -2.90
N LYS A 184 -3.53 38.57 -1.80
CA LYS A 184 -4.84 37.92 -1.62
C LYS A 184 -5.75 38.32 -2.78
N GLU A 185 -5.99 37.39 -3.69
CA GLU A 185 -7.23 37.40 -4.47
C GLU A 185 -8.26 36.55 -3.74
N THR A 186 -9.19 37.26 -3.11
CA THR A 186 -10.39 36.71 -2.50
C THR A 186 -11.32 36.22 -3.59
N LYS A 187 -11.56 34.92 -3.68
CA LYS A 187 -12.85 34.36 -4.07
C LYS A 187 -13.19 33.21 -3.13
N THR A 188 -14.32 33.34 -2.47
CA THR A 188 -15.00 32.27 -1.73
C THR A 188 -15.45 31.19 -2.70
N GLU A 189 -14.60 30.20 -2.94
CA GLU A 189 -14.98 28.86 -3.43
C GLU A 189 -14.66 27.90 -2.30
N ASP A 190 -15.56 26.94 -2.03
CA ASP A 190 -15.41 26.01 -0.91
C ASP A 190 -14.01 25.36 -0.96
N GLU A 191 -13.19 25.58 0.07
CA GLU A 191 -11.79 25.14 0.10
C GLU A 191 -11.74 23.60 0.03
N TYR A 192 -11.39 23.07 -1.15
CA TYR A 192 -11.20 21.64 -1.35
C TYR A 192 -9.92 21.19 -0.62
N LYS A 193 -10.08 20.30 0.36
CA LYS A 193 -9.00 19.69 1.12
C LYS A 193 -8.66 18.32 0.56
N ASP A 194 -7.40 17.96 0.65
CA ASP A 194 -6.90 16.68 0.14
C ASP A 194 -7.61 15.50 0.81
N HIS A 195 -8.00 14.52 0.00
CA HIS A 195 -8.53 13.24 0.44
C HIS A 195 -7.48 12.15 0.20
N SER A 196 -7.61 11.01 0.88
CA SER A 196 -6.56 10.00 1.11
C SER A 196 -5.95 9.33 -0.14
N LYS A 197 -6.35 9.70 -1.36
CA LYS A 197 -5.83 9.12 -2.61
C LYS A 197 -5.22 10.18 -3.54
N ALA A 198 -3.90 10.03 -3.73
CA ALA A 198 -3.09 10.79 -4.67
C ALA A 198 -2.29 9.84 -5.56
N VAL A 199 -2.24 10.14 -6.86
CA VAL A 199 -1.44 9.42 -7.85
C VAL A 199 -0.43 10.39 -8.46
N PHE A 200 0.83 10.00 -8.58
CA PHE A 200 1.82 10.77 -9.33
C PHE A 200 2.02 10.16 -10.73
N TYR A 201 1.97 10.99 -11.76
CA TYR A 201 2.22 10.56 -13.13
C TYR A 201 2.80 11.70 -13.96
N ASN A 202 3.93 11.43 -14.62
CA ASN A 202 4.59 12.34 -15.56
C ASN A 202 4.78 13.80 -15.04
N GLY A 203 5.22 13.95 -13.79
CA GLY A 203 5.47 15.28 -13.19
C GLY A 203 4.24 15.96 -12.60
N TYR A 204 3.08 15.31 -12.61
CA TYR A 204 1.84 15.83 -12.04
C TYR A 204 1.32 14.92 -10.93
N TYR A 205 0.71 15.54 -9.92
CA TYR A 205 -0.11 14.84 -8.94
C TYR A 205 -1.56 14.87 -9.35
N TYR A 206 -2.25 13.77 -9.10
CA TYR A 206 -3.66 13.57 -9.33
C TYR A 206 -4.31 13.26 -7.99
N VAL A 207 -4.94 14.26 -7.38
CA VAL A 207 -5.40 14.21 -5.99
C VAL A 207 -6.91 14.31 -5.96
N VAL A 208 -7.57 13.35 -5.32
CA VAL A 208 -8.99 13.51 -4.98
C VAL A 208 -9.07 14.47 -3.80
N LYS A 209 -9.88 15.52 -3.90
CA LYS A 209 -10.10 16.51 -2.85
C LYS A 209 -11.58 16.66 -2.57
N THR A 210 -11.93 17.06 -1.35
CA THR A 210 -13.30 17.34 -0.94
C THR A 210 -13.42 18.66 -0.19
N ASN A 211 -14.52 19.36 -0.41
CA ASN A 211 -14.91 20.53 0.35
C ASN A 211 -16.00 20.23 1.42
N GLY A 212 -16.29 18.94 1.65
CA GLY A 212 -17.36 18.46 2.52
C GLY A 212 -18.74 18.31 1.86
N LYS A 213 -18.94 18.81 0.63
CA LYS A 213 -20.17 18.66 -0.16
C LYS A 213 -19.99 17.70 -1.33
N ASP A 214 -18.90 17.83 -2.06
CA ASP A 214 -18.56 17.00 -3.21
C ASP A 214 -17.08 16.63 -3.23
N TYR A 215 -16.73 15.71 -4.14
CA TYR A 215 -15.37 15.24 -4.35
C TYR A 215 -14.95 15.48 -5.79
N ARG A 216 -13.73 15.99 -5.98
CA ARG A 216 -13.19 16.34 -7.29
C ARG A 216 -11.76 15.82 -7.42
N LEU A 217 -11.39 15.45 -8.65
CA LEU A 217 -10.03 15.07 -8.99
C LEU A 217 -9.28 16.29 -9.55
N PHE A 218 -8.17 16.63 -8.90
CA PHE A 218 -7.29 17.73 -9.27
C PHE A 218 -6.01 17.19 -9.90
N LYS A 219 -5.56 17.83 -10.99
CA LYS A 219 -4.22 17.68 -11.55
C LYS A 219 -3.37 18.86 -11.09
N GLU A 220 -2.27 18.57 -10.42
CA GLU A 220 -1.41 19.57 -9.79
C GLU A 220 0.03 19.48 -10.31
N ASN A 221 0.61 20.63 -10.63
CA ASN A 221 2.03 20.79 -10.94
C ASN A 221 2.66 21.73 -9.93
N LEU A 222 3.58 21.20 -9.13
CA LEU A 222 4.07 21.89 -7.95
C LEU A 222 5.44 22.56 -8.19
N VAL A 223 6.03 22.38 -9.37
CA VAL A 223 7.13 23.23 -9.86
C VAL A 223 6.58 24.60 -10.31
N GLY A 224 5.29 24.68 -10.65
CA GLY A 224 4.63 25.91 -11.13
C GLY A 224 3.43 26.40 -10.30
N GLN A 225 3.08 25.72 -9.20
CA GLN A 225 1.87 25.97 -8.39
C GLN A 225 0.57 26.01 -9.23
N GLU A 226 0.45 25.16 -10.25
CA GLU A 226 -0.81 25.01 -10.98
C GLU A 226 -1.65 23.89 -10.36
N SER A 227 -2.91 24.17 -10.03
CA SER A 227 -3.91 23.16 -9.66
C SER A 227 -5.17 23.37 -10.51
N LYS A 228 -5.63 22.30 -11.16
CA LYS A 228 -6.79 22.33 -12.07
C LYS A 228 -7.64 21.09 -11.86
N THR A 229 -8.96 21.23 -11.84
CA THR A 229 -9.86 20.07 -11.89
C THR A 229 -9.71 19.35 -13.23
N VAL A 230 -9.74 18.02 -13.22
CA VAL A 230 -9.65 17.23 -14.46
C VAL A 230 -11.01 16.97 -15.09
N SER A 231 -12.09 17.16 -14.33
CA SER A 231 -13.47 16.84 -14.71
C SER A 231 -14.48 17.52 -13.79
N ASP A 232 -15.65 17.85 -14.33
CA ASP A 232 -16.83 18.33 -13.56
C ASP A 232 -17.66 17.19 -12.96
N LYS A 233 -17.17 15.94 -13.02
CA LYS A 233 -17.81 14.78 -12.38
C LYS A 233 -17.48 14.69 -10.90
N GLU A 234 -18.40 14.17 -10.10
CA GLU A 234 -18.13 13.84 -8.70
C GLU A 234 -17.27 12.58 -8.67
N ILE A 235 -16.06 12.68 -8.11
CA ILE A 235 -15.05 11.61 -8.14
C ILE A 235 -14.57 11.39 -6.72
N LYS A 236 -15.11 10.34 -6.07
CA LYS A 236 -14.80 10.01 -4.67
C LYS A 236 -13.56 9.14 -4.52
N ASP A 237 -13.27 8.37 -5.56
CA ASP A 237 -12.20 7.39 -5.54
C ASP A 237 -11.59 7.23 -6.95
N ILE A 238 -10.31 6.88 -7.01
CA ILE A 238 -9.54 6.61 -8.22
C ILE A 238 -8.74 5.31 -8.07
N VAL A 239 -8.60 4.58 -9.18
CA VAL A 239 -7.70 3.43 -9.32
C VAL A 239 -6.81 3.66 -10.55
N GLN A 240 -5.50 3.58 -10.38
CA GLN A 240 -4.56 3.75 -11.50
C GLN A 240 -4.26 2.41 -12.18
N ASP A 241 -4.26 2.39 -13.51
CA ASP A 241 -3.66 1.34 -14.32
C ASP A 241 -2.89 1.99 -15.50
N GLY A 242 -1.57 1.93 -15.42
CA GLY A 242 -0.68 2.64 -16.34
C GLY A 242 -0.94 4.14 -16.36
N ASN A 243 -1.30 4.66 -17.53
CA ASN A 243 -1.58 6.08 -17.77
C ASN A 243 -3.05 6.46 -17.56
N LYS A 244 -3.89 5.55 -17.04
CA LYS A 244 -5.32 5.78 -16.84
C LYS A 244 -5.69 5.80 -15.36
N LEU A 245 -6.57 6.72 -14.99
CA LEU A 245 -7.23 6.76 -13.68
C LEU A 245 -8.69 6.37 -13.85
N TYR A 246 -9.06 5.19 -13.37
CA TYR A 246 -10.43 4.70 -13.37
C TYR A 246 -11.18 5.25 -12.17
N PHE A 247 -12.41 5.68 -12.39
CA PHE A 247 -13.29 6.16 -11.33
C PHE A 247 -14.75 5.94 -11.70
N GLN A 248 -15.60 5.84 -10.69
CA GLN A 248 -17.04 5.87 -10.90
C GLN A 248 -17.57 7.29 -10.67
N ALA A 249 -18.47 7.70 -11.56
CA ALA A 249 -19.39 8.80 -11.30
C ALA A 249 -20.79 8.33 -11.73
N ASP A 250 -21.79 8.60 -10.89
CA ASP A 250 -23.16 8.12 -11.08
C ASP A 250 -23.21 6.58 -11.18
N ASN A 251 -23.84 6.04 -12.23
CA ASN A 251 -23.87 4.60 -12.55
C ASN A 251 -22.98 4.29 -13.76
N THR A 252 -21.81 4.92 -13.85
CA THR A 252 -20.90 4.76 -14.99
C THR A 252 -19.47 4.78 -14.49
N VAL A 253 -18.67 3.84 -15.00
CA VAL A 253 -17.22 3.84 -14.80
C VAL A 253 -16.59 4.59 -15.96
N TYR A 254 -15.74 5.55 -15.61
CA TYR A 254 -14.93 6.32 -16.52
C TYR A 254 -13.45 6.00 -16.30
N TYR A 255 -12.62 6.39 -17.27
CA TYR A 255 -11.21 6.63 -17.00
C TYR A 255 -10.80 8.02 -17.48
N TYR A 256 -9.87 8.64 -16.77
CA TYR A 256 -9.11 9.78 -17.23
C TYR A 256 -7.78 9.30 -17.81
N ASP A 257 -7.54 9.54 -19.10
CA ASP A 257 -6.27 9.29 -19.77
C ASP A 257 -5.32 10.46 -19.46
N MET A 258 -4.29 10.20 -18.65
CA MET A 258 -3.39 11.23 -18.14
C MET A 258 -2.46 11.80 -19.22
N ASP A 259 -2.18 11.05 -20.29
CA ASP A 259 -1.35 11.51 -21.42
C ASP A 259 -2.14 12.43 -22.35
N LYS A 260 -3.40 12.07 -22.62
CA LYS A 260 -4.28 12.82 -23.53
C LYS A 260 -5.12 13.88 -22.83
N ALA A 261 -5.12 13.88 -21.50
CA ALA A 261 -5.93 14.75 -20.65
C ALA A 261 -7.43 14.70 -21.00
N GLU A 262 -7.97 13.49 -21.22
CA GLU A 262 -9.37 13.27 -21.61
C GLU A 262 -10.07 12.29 -20.68
N VAL A 263 -11.36 12.52 -20.42
CA VAL A 263 -12.23 11.59 -19.72
C VAL A 263 -12.99 10.74 -20.74
N LYS A 264 -12.98 9.42 -20.57
CA LYS A 264 -13.69 8.46 -21.42
C LYS A 264 -14.55 7.55 -20.58
N THR A 265 -15.66 7.09 -21.16
CA THR A 265 -16.51 6.07 -20.54
C THR A 265 -15.90 4.69 -20.79
N GLU A 266 -15.72 3.91 -19.71
CA GLU A 266 -15.32 2.50 -19.80
C GLU A 266 -16.53 1.58 -19.73
N LEU A 267 -17.43 1.79 -18.76
CA LEU A 267 -18.59 0.93 -18.51
C LEU A 267 -19.83 1.75 -18.21
N SER A 268 -20.90 1.50 -18.95
CA SER A 268 -22.22 2.09 -18.69
C SER A 268 -23.06 1.17 -17.80
N ASN A 269 -23.93 1.75 -16.97
CA ASN A 269 -24.82 1.03 -16.04
C ASN A 269 -24.06 0.16 -15.01
N ALA A 270 -22.87 0.59 -14.60
CA ALA A 270 -22.05 -0.08 -13.60
C ALA A 270 -22.02 0.75 -12.32
N THR A 271 -22.50 0.16 -11.22
CA THR A 271 -22.37 0.71 -9.86
C THR A 271 -21.39 -0.18 -9.10
N VAL A 272 -20.20 0.33 -8.83
CA VAL A 272 -19.08 -0.32 -8.16
C VAL A 272 -19.24 -0.22 -6.65
N LYS A 273 -19.06 -1.35 -5.96
CA LYS A 273 -19.07 -1.45 -4.51
C LYS A 273 -17.74 -0.96 -3.95
N ASP A 274 -17.77 0.07 -3.09
CA ASP A 274 -16.61 0.54 -2.33
C ASP A 274 -15.34 0.78 -3.18
N GLY A 275 -15.51 1.27 -4.41
CA GLY A 275 -14.38 1.51 -5.33
C GLY A 275 -13.64 0.25 -5.80
N LYS A 276 -14.17 -0.96 -5.53
CA LYS A 276 -13.55 -2.24 -5.93
C LYS A 276 -13.63 -2.49 -7.43
N ILE A 277 -12.68 -1.91 -8.15
CA ILE A 277 -12.46 -2.07 -9.58
C ILE A 277 -10.98 -2.36 -9.85
N VAL A 278 -10.72 -3.28 -10.77
CA VAL A 278 -9.37 -3.63 -11.22
C VAL A 278 -9.35 -3.64 -12.75
N SER A 279 -8.44 -2.88 -13.33
CA SER A 279 -8.11 -2.91 -14.76
C SER A 279 -6.83 -3.69 -14.96
N LEU A 280 -6.78 -4.47 -16.05
CA LEU A 280 -5.57 -5.13 -16.52
C LEU A 280 -5.58 -5.16 -18.05
N GLU A 281 -4.76 -4.30 -18.65
CA GLU A 281 -4.62 -4.12 -20.10
C GLU A 281 -5.97 -3.91 -20.84
N LYS A 282 -6.57 -4.98 -21.36
CA LYS A 282 -7.79 -4.94 -22.19
C LYS A 282 -9.07 -5.09 -21.38
N ASP A 283 -8.98 -5.70 -20.21
CA ASP A 283 -10.12 -6.09 -19.40
C ASP A 283 -10.23 -5.28 -18.12
N ILE A 284 -11.46 -5.27 -17.62
CA ILE A 284 -11.82 -4.60 -16.38
C ILE A 284 -12.80 -5.48 -15.61
N TYR A 285 -12.56 -5.54 -14.31
CA TYR A 285 -13.32 -6.34 -13.36
C TYR A 285 -13.80 -5.42 -12.25
N TRP A 286 -15.06 -5.55 -11.86
CA TRP A 286 -15.60 -4.77 -10.75
C TRP A 286 -16.55 -5.59 -9.89
N VAL A 287 -16.69 -5.15 -8.64
CA VAL A 287 -17.68 -5.67 -7.72
C VAL A 287 -18.93 -4.82 -7.82
N ASN A 288 -20.08 -5.41 -8.11
CA ASN A 288 -21.33 -4.66 -8.22
C ASN A 288 -21.89 -4.31 -6.83
N ALA A 289 -22.32 -3.06 -6.65
CA ALA A 289 -22.81 -2.54 -5.37
C ALA A 289 -24.10 -3.22 -4.87
N LYS A 290 -24.94 -3.75 -5.77
CA LYS A 290 -26.25 -4.31 -5.42
C LYS A 290 -26.16 -5.73 -4.89
N ASP A 291 -25.38 -6.58 -5.54
CA ASP A 291 -25.28 -8.01 -5.23
C ASP A 291 -23.91 -8.39 -4.63
N GLY A 292 -22.90 -7.52 -4.73
CA GLY A 292 -21.55 -7.82 -4.27
C GLY A 292 -20.81 -8.84 -5.13
N GLU A 293 -21.32 -9.18 -6.32
CA GLU A 293 -20.75 -10.19 -7.21
C GLU A 293 -19.70 -9.58 -8.16
N LEU A 294 -18.87 -10.45 -8.74
CA LEU A 294 -17.84 -10.08 -9.70
C LEU A 294 -18.40 -9.99 -11.13
N TYR A 295 -18.18 -8.86 -11.79
CA TYR A 295 -18.55 -8.62 -13.18
C TYR A 295 -17.33 -8.39 -14.06
N SER A 296 -17.39 -8.89 -15.29
CA SER A 296 -16.46 -8.60 -16.40
C SER A 296 -16.88 -7.36 -17.18
N LYS A 297 -15.99 -6.82 -18.01
CA LYS A 297 -16.23 -5.73 -18.98
C LYS A 297 -17.55 -5.79 -19.74
N ASP A 298 -17.99 -7.00 -20.11
CA ASP A 298 -19.25 -7.25 -20.81
C ASP A 298 -20.49 -7.25 -19.89
N SER A 299 -20.35 -6.83 -18.63
CA SER A 299 -21.38 -6.96 -17.59
C SER A 299 -21.85 -8.39 -17.33
N LYS A 300 -20.98 -9.39 -17.57
CA LYS A 300 -21.27 -10.80 -17.24
C LYS A 300 -20.75 -11.13 -15.85
N LYS A 301 -21.56 -11.83 -15.06
CA LYS A 301 -21.18 -12.43 -13.78
C LYS A 301 -20.15 -13.54 -13.99
N LEU A 302 -19.06 -13.52 -13.23
CA LEU A 302 -17.94 -14.46 -13.38
C LEU A 302 -17.88 -15.57 -12.31
N ASN A 303 -18.76 -15.52 -11.30
CA ASN A 303 -18.98 -16.56 -10.30
C ASN A 303 -20.38 -16.34 -9.71
N GLU A 304 -21.42 -16.61 -10.51
CA GLU A 304 -22.79 -16.21 -10.20
C GLU A 304 -23.25 -16.70 -8.82
N GLY A 305 -23.81 -15.77 -8.03
CA GLY A 305 -24.24 -16.01 -6.64
C GLY A 305 -23.12 -15.87 -5.59
N ALA A 306 -21.85 -15.73 -6.00
CA ALA A 306 -20.72 -15.57 -5.08
C ALA A 306 -20.41 -14.10 -4.80
N THR A 307 -20.43 -13.69 -3.53
CA THR A 307 -19.98 -12.34 -3.16
C THR A 307 -18.45 -12.27 -3.07
N VAL A 308 -17.89 -11.18 -3.58
CA VAL A 308 -16.44 -10.95 -3.61
C VAL A 308 -15.92 -10.55 -2.23
N ASN A 309 -14.88 -11.24 -1.78
CA ASN A 309 -14.11 -10.89 -0.60
C ASN A 309 -13.00 -9.89 -1.00
N THR A 310 -12.02 -10.35 -1.77
CA THR A 310 -10.92 -9.51 -2.31
C THR A 310 -10.90 -9.52 -3.83
N LEU A 311 -10.50 -8.39 -4.42
CA LEU A 311 -10.30 -8.20 -5.85
C LEU A 311 -9.02 -7.39 -6.02
N GLU A 312 -7.97 -8.01 -6.53
CA GLU A 312 -6.62 -7.42 -6.56
C GLU A 312 -5.92 -7.70 -7.89
N LYS A 313 -5.08 -6.75 -8.31
CA LYS A 313 -4.09 -6.96 -9.37
C LYS A 313 -2.79 -7.45 -8.74
N LYS A 314 -2.23 -8.57 -9.22
CA LYS A 314 -0.93 -9.09 -8.79
C LYS A 314 -0.12 -9.49 -10.02
N ASP A 315 0.98 -8.79 -10.27
CA ASP A 315 1.78 -8.94 -11.49
C ASP A 315 0.88 -8.77 -12.75
N ASN A 316 0.89 -9.73 -13.67
CA ASN A 316 0.06 -9.72 -14.89
C ASN A 316 -1.26 -10.49 -14.72
N TYR A 317 -1.80 -10.53 -13.50
CA TYR A 317 -3.01 -11.29 -13.19
C TYR A 317 -3.99 -10.50 -12.33
N VAL A 318 -5.28 -10.80 -12.51
CA VAL A 318 -6.35 -10.40 -11.59
C VAL A 318 -6.68 -11.59 -10.71
N VAL A 319 -6.60 -11.39 -9.39
CA VAL A 319 -6.85 -12.41 -8.38
C VAL A 319 -8.10 -12.02 -7.60
N VAL A 320 -9.06 -12.93 -7.54
CA VAL A 320 -10.33 -12.70 -6.85
C VAL A 320 -10.60 -13.82 -5.86
N THR A 321 -10.87 -13.45 -4.61
CA THR A 321 -11.38 -14.39 -3.60
C THR A 321 -12.84 -14.10 -3.30
N PHE A 322 -13.58 -15.15 -2.92
CA PHE A 322 -15.00 -15.06 -2.64
C PHE A 322 -15.28 -15.47 -1.20
N ASN A 323 -16.34 -14.90 -0.62
CA ASN A 323 -16.80 -15.28 0.70
C ASN A 323 -17.29 -16.74 0.70
N ASP A 324 -17.33 -17.35 1.89
CA ASP A 324 -17.82 -18.72 2.05
C ASP A 324 -19.36 -18.80 2.05
N ASP A 325 -19.99 -18.17 1.04
CA ASP A 325 -21.43 -18.18 0.86
C ASP A 325 -21.90 -19.51 0.26
N LYS A 326 -23.16 -19.89 0.54
CA LYS A 326 -23.77 -21.14 0.06
C LYS A 326 -23.74 -21.30 -1.47
N ASP A 327 -23.78 -20.18 -2.19
CA ASP A 327 -23.86 -20.14 -3.64
C ASP A 327 -22.48 -19.95 -4.30
N ALA A 328 -21.43 -19.69 -3.51
CA ALA A 328 -20.08 -19.46 -4.03
C ALA A 328 -19.39 -20.78 -4.40
N LYS A 329 -19.48 -21.16 -5.68
CA LYS A 329 -18.85 -22.36 -6.23
C LYS A 329 -17.33 -22.31 -6.11
N TYR A 330 -16.72 -21.22 -6.57
CA TYR A 330 -15.28 -21.01 -6.47
C TYR A 330 -14.96 -20.00 -5.38
N LYS A 331 -13.88 -20.24 -4.63
CA LYS A 331 -13.35 -19.32 -3.61
C LYS A 331 -12.11 -18.57 -4.08
N LEU A 332 -11.55 -18.99 -5.21
CA LEU A 332 -10.47 -18.31 -5.91
C LEU A 332 -10.71 -18.40 -7.42
N LEU A 333 -10.62 -17.26 -8.09
CA LEU A 333 -10.47 -17.16 -9.54
C LEU A 333 -9.23 -16.32 -9.87
N VAL A 334 -8.50 -16.71 -10.91
CA VAL A 334 -7.35 -15.96 -11.43
C VAL A 334 -7.49 -15.79 -12.93
N PHE A 335 -7.38 -14.55 -13.38
CA PHE A 335 -7.43 -14.17 -14.79
C PHE A 335 -6.09 -13.61 -15.24
N ASP A 336 -5.69 -13.93 -16.46
CA ASP A 336 -4.52 -13.32 -17.11
C ASP A 336 -4.87 -11.95 -17.74
N LYS A 337 -3.88 -11.32 -18.35
CA LYS A 337 -3.99 -10.02 -19.03
C LYS A 337 -4.82 -10.00 -20.31
N GLU A 338 -5.10 -11.17 -20.88
CA GLU A 338 -6.02 -11.31 -22.02
C GLU A 338 -7.46 -11.60 -21.54
N GLY A 339 -7.69 -11.57 -20.23
CA GLY A 339 -8.98 -11.77 -19.59
C GLY A 339 -9.37 -13.24 -19.40
N LYS A 340 -8.48 -14.17 -19.70
CA LYS A 340 -8.77 -15.61 -19.65
C LYS A 340 -8.62 -16.12 -18.22
N GLU A 341 -9.60 -16.91 -17.78
CA GLU A 341 -9.51 -17.68 -16.53
C GLU A 341 -8.38 -18.73 -16.66
N VAL A 342 -7.28 -18.50 -15.94
CA VAL A 342 -6.11 -19.39 -15.95
C VAL A 342 -6.05 -20.30 -14.73
N TYR A 343 -6.77 -19.97 -13.66
CA TYR A 343 -6.87 -20.83 -12.49
C TYR A 343 -8.17 -20.59 -11.71
N LYS A 344 -8.67 -21.66 -11.07
CA LYS A 344 -9.82 -21.60 -10.17
C LYS A 344 -9.75 -22.69 -9.11
N LEU A 345 -10.33 -22.41 -7.95
CA LEU A 345 -10.38 -23.36 -6.83
C LEU A 345 -11.68 -23.22 -6.04
N GLU A 346 -12.28 -24.35 -5.67
CA GLU A 346 -13.51 -24.43 -4.86
C GLU A 346 -13.23 -24.35 -3.34
N ASP A 347 -11.99 -24.59 -2.93
CA ASP A 347 -11.59 -24.52 -1.52
C ASP A 347 -11.18 -23.10 -1.13
N PRO A 348 -11.50 -22.63 0.10
CA PRO A 348 -11.04 -21.35 0.61
C PRO A 348 -9.52 -21.26 0.68
N VAL A 349 -8.99 -20.06 0.45
CA VAL A 349 -7.54 -19.79 0.38
C VAL A 349 -7.13 -18.57 1.21
N GLU A 350 -5.88 -18.57 1.65
CA GLU A 350 -5.20 -17.46 2.33
C GLU A 350 -3.77 -17.29 1.77
N ASP A 351 -3.12 -16.17 2.12
CA ASP A 351 -1.71 -15.87 1.78
C ASP A 351 -1.36 -15.95 0.30
N ILE A 352 -2.26 -15.48 -0.58
CA ILE A 352 -2.09 -15.56 -2.03
C ILE A 352 -0.95 -14.65 -2.50
N LYS A 353 0.00 -15.25 -3.21
CA LYS A 353 1.14 -14.58 -3.84
C LYS A 353 1.26 -15.04 -5.30
N ILE A 354 1.59 -14.11 -6.18
CA ILE A 354 1.99 -14.42 -7.55
C ILE A 354 3.38 -13.84 -7.76
N LYS A 355 4.30 -14.68 -8.23
CA LYS A 355 5.65 -14.28 -8.63
C LYS A 355 6.11 -15.15 -9.79
N ASP A 356 6.66 -14.54 -10.84
CA ASP A 356 7.23 -15.27 -11.98
C ASP A 356 6.25 -16.29 -12.64
N ASN A 357 4.96 -15.93 -12.70
CA ASN A 357 3.84 -16.80 -13.13
C ASN A 357 3.58 -18.03 -12.25
N GLU A 358 4.08 -18.04 -11.01
CA GLU A 358 3.76 -19.05 -10.03
C GLU A 358 2.82 -18.47 -8.97
N LEU A 359 1.62 -19.06 -8.89
CA LEU A 359 0.62 -18.78 -7.87
C LEU A 359 0.91 -19.66 -6.65
N THR A 360 1.14 -19.04 -5.50
CA THR A 360 1.31 -19.73 -4.21
C THR A 360 0.25 -19.26 -3.23
N PHE A 361 -0.38 -20.20 -2.51
CA PHE A 361 -1.43 -19.91 -1.52
C PHE A 361 -1.53 -21.03 -0.48
N LEU A 362 -2.12 -20.73 0.68
CA LEU A 362 -2.53 -21.70 1.68
C LEU A 362 -3.95 -22.20 1.36
N ASN A 363 -4.13 -23.49 1.09
CA ASN A 363 -5.45 -24.09 0.95
C ASN A 363 -6.01 -24.42 2.34
N LYS A 364 -7.06 -23.71 2.77
CA LYS A 364 -7.62 -23.82 4.14
C LYS A 364 -8.28 -25.17 4.43
N LYS A 365 -8.71 -25.90 3.40
CA LYS A 365 -9.34 -27.22 3.58
C LYS A 365 -8.31 -28.31 3.81
N THR A 366 -7.16 -28.22 3.13
CA THR A 366 -6.08 -29.22 3.23
C THR A 366 -5.00 -28.83 4.24
N ASP A 367 -5.01 -27.57 4.71
CA ASP A 367 -4.00 -26.96 5.57
C ASP A 367 -2.58 -27.09 4.97
N LYS A 368 -2.47 -26.89 3.65
CA LYS A 368 -1.22 -27.02 2.89
C LYS A 368 -1.02 -25.84 1.97
N THR A 369 0.21 -25.35 1.95
CA THR A 369 0.68 -24.44 0.90
C THR A 369 0.75 -25.19 -0.42
N GLN A 370 0.17 -24.61 -1.46
CA GLN A 370 0.19 -25.11 -2.82
C GLN A 370 0.85 -24.06 -3.72
N SER A 371 1.61 -24.53 -4.72
CA SER A 371 2.22 -23.70 -5.74
C SER A 371 1.85 -24.25 -7.11
N ILE A 372 1.29 -23.41 -7.95
CA ILE A 372 0.76 -23.73 -9.27
C ILE A 372 1.38 -22.79 -10.28
N LYS A 373 1.91 -23.34 -11.37
CA LYS A 373 2.31 -22.52 -12.52
C LYS A 373 1.06 -22.07 -13.27
N LEU A 374 0.92 -20.78 -13.45
CA LEU A 374 -0.12 -20.17 -14.26
C LEU A 374 0.30 -20.22 -15.73
N ASP A 375 -0.63 -20.63 -16.59
CA ASP A 375 -0.44 -20.58 -18.02
C ASP A 375 -0.43 -19.12 -18.52
N ARG A 376 0.34 -18.87 -19.58
CA ARG A 376 0.40 -17.56 -20.26
C ARG A 376 -0.73 -17.34 -21.24
#